data_AF-A0A0P7C640-F1
#
_entry.id   AF-A0A0P7C640-F1
#
_cell.length_a   1.000
_cell.length_b   1.000
_cell.length_c   1.000
_cell.angle_alpha   90.00
_cell.angle_beta   90.00
_cell.angle_gamma   90.00
#
_symmetry.space_group_name_H-M   'P 1'
#
loop_
_entity.id
_entity.type
_entity.pdbx_description
1 polymer ?
#
loop_
_entity_poly.entity_id
_entity_poly.type
_entity_poly.pdbx_seq_one_letter_code
_entity_poly.pdbx_strand_id
1 'polypeptide(L)'
;MTTTGPTTIDALTDLLRRLYRPGIRYAATLLHSPHAEDTIRLVTGRAPGPADDDRTRLDHLTQAHTIICAAVAALGEPERTIARHLLDLHGDSTRVRGGIETRREHAARLYSTNPATPITGPSFQRRHEPAITLLLAAEIIRRVPSPMPRPHPRATPNADVLGTAHSATPAPAAPPPPASAYQPKPRPA
;
A
#
# COMPACT_ATOMS: atom_id res chain seq x y z
N MET A 1 20.94 14.25 23.24
CA MET A 1 19.50 13.97 23.43
C MET A 1 18.79 14.23 22.11
N THR A 2 18.63 13.20 21.27
CA THR A 2 17.91 13.31 20.00
C THR A 2 16.45 12.95 20.25
N THR A 3 15.60 13.96 20.23
CA THR A 3 14.14 13.80 20.18
C THR A 3 13.80 13.16 18.84
N THR A 4 13.66 11.84 18.82
CA THR A 4 13.21 11.09 17.65
C THR A 4 11.73 11.41 17.46
N GLY A 5 11.42 12.34 16.55
CA GLY A 5 10.05 12.56 16.10
C GLY A 5 9.45 11.25 15.56
N PRO A 6 8.12 11.10 15.54
CA PRO A 6 7.48 9.89 15.02
C PRO A 6 7.93 9.66 13.58
N THR A 7 8.32 8.42 13.27
CA THR A 7 8.69 8.06 11.90
C THR A 7 7.48 8.25 10.99
N THR A 8 7.71 8.48 9.68
CA THR A 8 6.60 8.65 8.70
C THR A 8 5.63 7.46 8.73
N ILE A 9 6.12 6.26 9.03
CA ILE A 9 5.29 5.05 9.16
C ILE A 9 4.42 5.06 10.43
N ASP A 10 4.93 5.56 11.56
CA ASP A 10 4.14 5.70 12.80
C ASP A 10 3.02 6.72 12.61
N ALA A 11 3.35 7.89 12.04
CA ALA A 11 2.38 8.95 11.75
C ALA A 11 1.28 8.46 10.80
N LEU A 12 1.66 7.69 9.78
CA LEU A 12 0.71 7.12 8.83
C LEU A 12 -0.15 6.00 9.45
N THR A 13 0.44 5.17 10.31
CA THR A 13 -0.29 4.13 11.06
C THR A 13 -1.35 4.77 11.95
N ASP A 14 -1.01 5.84 12.66
CA ASP A 14 -1.95 6.57 13.50
C ASP A 14 -3.03 7.29 12.69
N LEU A 15 -2.68 7.87 11.53
CA LEU A 15 -3.66 8.44 10.61
C LEU A 15 -4.66 7.37 10.15
N LEU A 16 -4.19 6.21 9.67
CA LEU A 16 -5.06 5.14 9.20
C LEU A 16 -6.02 4.65 10.30
N ARG A 17 -5.54 4.50 11.54
CA ARG A 17 -6.39 4.15 12.69
C ARG A 17 -7.50 5.18 12.93
N ARG A 18 -7.21 6.47 12.80
CA ARG A 18 -8.22 7.54 12.93
C ARG A 18 -9.23 7.48 11.78
N LEU A 19 -8.78 7.15 10.57
CA LEU A 19 -9.63 7.00 9.39
C LEU A 19 -10.53 5.75 9.44
N TYR A 20 -10.18 4.72 10.21
CA TYR A 20 -11.06 3.55 10.39
C TYR A 20 -12.40 3.90 11.03
N ARG A 21 -12.46 4.88 11.93
CA ARG A 21 -13.72 5.26 12.61
C ARG A 21 -14.76 5.82 11.63
N PRO A 22 -14.48 6.89 10.86
CA PRO A 22 -15.41 7.38 9.85
C PRO A 22 -15.53 6.45 8.64
N GLY A 23 -14.47 5.71 8.31
CA GLY A 23 -14.33 5.08 6.99
C GLY A 23 -14.01 6.12 5.92
N ILE A 24 -13.47 5.67 4.79
CA ILE A 24 -13.01 6.53 3.70
C ILE A 24 -13.56 6.06 2.36
N ARG A 25 -14.86 5.78 2.34
CA ARG A 25 -15.54 5.18 1.21
C ARG A 25 -15.34 5.96 -0.09
N TYR A 26 -15.34 7.29 0.00
CA TYR A 26 -15.18 8.20 -1.13
C TYR A 26 -14.16 9.29 -0.81
N ALA A 27 -13.48 9.85 -1.81
CA ALA A 27 -12.62 11.02 -1.62
C ALA A 27 -13.36 12.20 -0.94
N ALA A 28 -14.63 12.43 -1.29
CA ALA A 28 -15.48 13.44 -0.66
C ALA A 28 -15.67 13.22 0.85
N THR A 29 -15.62 11.98 1.35
CA THR A 29 -15.68 11.73 2.80
C THR A 29 -14.43 12.22 3.53
N LEU A 30 -13.29 12.26 2.84
CA LEU A 30 -12.07 12.84 3.39
C LEU A 30 -12.09 14.37 3.40
N LEU A 31 -12.82 15.02 2.47
CA LEU A 31 -12.86 16.48 2.36
C LEU A 31 -13.34 17.14 3.66
N HIS A 32 -14.38 16.57 4.26
CA HIS A 32 -14.97 17.05 5.52
C HIS A 32 -14.37 16.36 6.76
N SER A 33 -13.33 15.55 6.59
CA SER A 33 -12.65 14.90 7.70
C SER A 33 -11.72 15.88 8.42
N PRO A 34 -11.66 15.85 9.76
CA PRO A 34 -10.66 16.63 10.51
C PRO A 34 -9.21 16.20 10.20
N HIS A 35 -9.03 15.09 9.48
CA HIS A 35 -7.72 14.54 9.11
C HIS A 35 -7.35 14.79 7.65
N ALA A 36 -8.07 15.65 6.93
CA ALA A 36 -7.84 15.87 5.50
C ALA A 36 -6.41 16.35 5.20
N GLU A 37 -5.91 17.35 5.93
CA GLU A 37 -4.57 17.90 5.73
C GLU A 37 -3.48 16.86 5.97
N ASP A 38 -3.58 16.12 7.08
CA ASP A 38 -2.66 15.03 7.40
C ASP A 38 -2.73 13.92 6.34
N THR A 39 -3.91 13.64 5.79
CA THR A 39 -4.10 12.67 4.71
C THR A 39 -3.37 13.11 3.45
N ILE A 40 -3.53 14.38 3.04
CA ILE A 40 -2.80 14.93 1.89
C ILE A 40 -1.30 14.84 2.15
N ARG A 41 -0.83 15.32 3.30
CA ARG A 41 0.60 15.37 3.64
C ARG A 41 1.24 14.00 3.68
N LEU A 42 0.65 13.06 4.39
CA LEU A 42 1.25 11.75 4.67
C LEU A 42 1.06 10.75 3.52
N VAL A 43 -0.03 10.84 2.75
CA VAL A 43 -0.34 9.87 1.68
C VAL A 43 0.16 10.36 0.31
N THR A 44 0.16 11.67 0.05
CA THR A 44 0.64 12.21 -1.24
C THR A 44 2.05 12.81 -1.16
N GLY A 45 2.55 13.08 0.05
CA GLY A 45 3.82 13.78 0.25
C GLY A 45 3.74 15.29 -0.01
N ARG A 46 2.55 15.85 -0.27
CA ARG A 46 2.35 17.28 -0.54
C ARG A 46 1.96 18.03 0.72
N ALA A 47 2.60 19.17 0.98
CA ALA A 47 2.09 20.08 2.00
C ALA A 47 0.92 20.88 1.40
N PRO A 48 -0.29 20.86 2.01
CA PRO A 48 -1.38 21.72 1.56
C PRO A 48 -0.95 23.19 1.70
N GLY A 49 -1.18 23.97 0.65
CA GLY A 49 -0.83 25.38 0.63
C GLY A 49 -1.90 26.23 1.32
N PRO A 50 -1.56 27.39 1.91
CA PRO A 50 -2.55 28.32 2.47
C PRO A 50 -3.48 28.94 1.42
N ALA A 51 -3.20 28.74 0.13
CA ALA A 51 -3.98 29.20 -1.02
C ALA A 51 -4.72 28.07 -1.75
N ASP A 52 -4.68 26.82 -1.25
CA ASP A 52 -5.43 25.73 -1.87
C ASP A 52 -6.93 25.98 -1.67
N ASP A 53 -7.65 26.19 -2.77
CA ASP A 53 -9.10 26.23 -2.75
C ASP A 53 -9.70 24.84 -2.52
N ASP A 54 -11.01 24.78 -2.24
CA ASP A 54 -11.70 23.50 -1.98
C ASP A 54 -11.55 22.50 -3.14
N ARG A 55 -11.44 22.99 -4.37
CA ARG A 55 -11.23 22.18 -5.57
C ARG A 55 -9.85 21.51 -5.56
N THR A 56 -8.80 22.29 -5.33
CA THR A 56 -7.42 21.78 -5.22
C THR A 56 -7.30 20.77 -4.08
N ARG A 57 -7.95 21.07 -2.94
CA ARG A 57 -8.01 20.14 -1.80
C ARG A 57 -8.72 18.83 -2.15
N LEU A 58 -9.85 18.89 -2.85
CA LEU A 58 -10.58 17.70 -3.30
C LEU A 58 -9.74 16.87 -4.28
N ASP A 59 -9.01 17.50 -5.20
CA ASP A 59 -8.11 16.81 -6.13
C ASP A 59 -6.99 16.06 -5.39
N HIS A 60 -6.36 16.72 -4.41
CA HIS A 60 -5.34 16.08 -3.55
C HIS A 60 -5.91 14.91 -2.75
N LEU A 61 -7.12 15.03 -2.22
CA LEU A 61 -7.78 13.96 -1.48
C LEU A 61 -8.23 12.81 -2.38
N THR A 62 -8.61 13.10 -3.61
CA THR A 62 -8.91 12.09 -4.63
C THR A 62 -7.64 11.30 -4.97
N GLN A 63 -6.50 11.98 -5.12
CA GLN A 63 -5.21 11.32 -5.28
C GLN A 63 -4.85 10.45 -4.08
N ALA A 64 -4.99 10.98 -2.86
CA ALA A 64 -4.74 10.23 -1.63
C ALA A 64 -5.63 8.98 -1.52
N HIS A 65 -6.93 9.12 -1.78
CA HIS A 65 -7.89 8.02 -1.79
C HIS A 65 -7.51 6.93 -2.80
N THR A 66 -7.08 7.34 -3.99
CA THR A 66 -6.60 6.42 -5.04
C THR A 66 -5.36 5.65 -4.59
N ILE A 67 -4.40 6.32 -3.95
CA ILE A 67 -3.19 5.69 -3.41
C ILE A 67 -3.56 4.67 -2.32
N ILE A 68 -4.46 5.02 -1.40
CA ILE A 68 -4.92 4.11 -0.33
C ILE A 68 -5.62 2.89 -0.94
N CYS A 69 -6.53 3.08 -1.91
CA CYS A 69 -7.21 1.97 -2.58
C CYS A 69 -6.22 1.04 -3.29
N ALA A 70 -5.24 1.62 -3.98
CA ALA A 70 -4.22 0.85 -4.68
C ALA A 70 -3.27 0.12 -3.71
N ALA A 71 -2.99 0.71 -2.55
CA ALA A 71 -2.24 0.08 -1.48
C ALA A 71 -3.01 -1.12 -0.90
N VAL A 72 -4.29 -0.93 -0.56
CA VAL A 72 -5.16 -2.02 -0.09
C VAL A 72 -5.19 -3.16 -1.11
N ALA A 73 -5.34 -2.87 -2.40
CA ALA A 73 -5.38 -3.88 -3.47
C ALA A 73 -4.08 -4.69 -3.61
N ALA A 74 -2.93 -4.12 -3.24
CA ALA A 74 -1.65 -4.81 -3.30
C ALA A 74 -1.33 -5.68 -2.08
N LEU A 75 -2.11 -5.56 -1.00
CA LEU A 75 -2.03 -6.53 0.10
C LEU A 75 -2.43 -7.92 -0.40
N GLY A 76 -1.85 -8.96 0.20
CA GLY A 76 -2.29 -10.35 0.03
C GLY A 76 -3.64 -10.59 0.71
N GLU A 77 -4.26 -11.74 0.45
CA GLU A 77 -5.38 -12.22 1.26
C GLU A 77 -4.86 -12.94 2.50
N PRO A 78 -5.49 -12.77 3.68
CA PRO A 78 -6.75 -12.06 3.93
C PRO A 78 -6.63 -10.55 4.22
N GLU A 79 -5.42 -10.00 4.33
CA GLU A 79 -5.16 -8.63 4.78
C GLU A 79 -5.86 -7.58 3.91
N ARG A 80 -5.94 -7.82 2.59
CA ARG A 80 -6.69 -6.98 1.65
C ARG A 80 -8.14 -6.86 2.05
N THR A 81 -8.84 -7.97 2.21
CA THR A 81 -10.26 -7.98 2.56
C THR A 81 -10.49 -7.32 3.93
N ILE A 82 -9.60 -7.54 4.87
CA ILE A 82 -9.66 -6.91 6.19
C ILE A 82 -9.48 -5.39 6.10
N ALA A 83 -8.48 -4.90 5.36
CA ALA A 83 -8.27 -3.48 5.19
C ALA A 83 -9.47 -2.80 4.49
N ARG A 84 -10.11 -3.48 3.53
CA ARG A 84 -11.36 -3.01 2.92
C ARG A 84 -12.49 -2.87 3.93
N HIS A 85 -12.64 -3.85 4.83
CA HIS A 85 -13.62 -3.75 5.92
C HIS A 85 -13.29 -2.58 6.84
N LEU A 86 -12.06 -2.46 7.32
CA LEU A 86 -11.69 -1.39 8.27
C LEU A 86 -11.91 0.02 7.69
N LEU A 87 -11.60 0.22 6.41
CA LEU A 87 -11.70 1.51 5.72
C LEU A 87 -13.07 1.77 5.04
N ASP A 88 -14.03 0.84 5.14
CA ASP A 88 -15.33 0.90 4.43
C ASP A 88 -15.18 1.05 2.89
N LEU A 89 -14.18 0.37 2.30
CA LEU A 89 -13.87 0.41 0.85
C LEU A 89 -14.65 -0.66 0.05
N HIS A 90 -15.90 -0.88 0.41
CA HIS A 90 -16.80 -1.81 -0.27
C HIS A 90 -17.74 -1.08 -1.23
N GLY A 91 -18.11 -1.76 -2.30
CA GLY A 91 -19.26 -1.34 -3.12
C GLY A 91 -20.56 -1.49 -2.33
N ASP A 92 -21.62 -0.78 -2.74
CA ASP A 92 -22.91 -0.75 -2.00
C ASP A 92 -23.47 -2.14 -1.70
N SER A 93 -23.27 -3.10 -2.61
CA SER A 93 -23.78 -4.48 -2.49
C SER A 93 -23.05 -5.35 -1.48
N THR A 94 -21.79 -5.04 -1.15
CA THR A 94 -20.94 -5.83 -0.24
C THR A 94 -20.63 -5.09 1.05
N ARG A 95 -21.31 -3.96 1.26
CA ARG A 95 -21.03 -3.06 2.37
C ARG A 95 -21.48 -3.67 3.69
N VAL A 96 -20.58 -3.61 4.67
CA VAL A 96 -20.91 -3.86 6.07
C VAL A 96 -21.55 -2.59 6.63
N ARG A 97 -22.87 -2.59 6.79
CA ARG A 97 -23.58 -1.48 7.43
C ARG A 97 -23.25 -1.46 8.93
N GLY A 98 -22.85 -0.31 9.44
CA GLY A 98 -22.53 -0.14 10.86
C GLY A 98 -21.30 0.73 11.10
N GLY A 99 -20.95 0.87 12.37
CA GLY A 99 -19.73 1.55 12.80
C GLY A 99 -18.48 0.69 12.66
N ILE A 100 -17.35 1.23 13.12
CA ILE A 100 -16.06 0.52 13.11
C ILE A 100 -16.11 -0.80 13.91
N GLU A 101 -16.94 -0.90 14.95
CA GLU A 101 -17.10 -2.12 15.74
C GLU A 101 -17.61 -3.28 14.88
N THR A 102 -18.70 -3.07 14.12
CA THR A 102 -19.25 -4.07 13.19
C THR A 102 -18.23 -4.42 12.11
N ARG A 103 -17.52 -3.42 11.56
CA ARG A 103 -16.48 -3.67 10.55
C ARG A 103 -15.32 -4.51 11.10
N ARG A 104 -14.93 -4.30 12.36
CA ARG A 104 -13.95 -5.14 13.07
C ARG A 104 -14.45 -6.56 13.31
N GLU A 105 -15.72 -6.74 13.67
CA GLU A 105 -16.30 -8.08 13.82
C GLU A 105 -16.28 -8.85 12.50
N HIS A 106 -16.62 -8.20 11.39
CA HIS A 106 -16.54 -8.79 10.06
C HIS A 106 -15.09 -9.15 9.68
N ALA A 107 -14.14 -8.24 9.93
CA ALA A 107 -12.72 -8.53 9.73
C ALA A 107 -12.22 -9.69 10.60
N ALA A 108 -12.65 -9.78 11.86
CA ALA A 108 -12.22 -10.81 12.81
C ALA A 108 -12.61 -12.23 12.37
N ARG A 109 -13.73 -12.37 11.63
CA ARG A 109 -14.18 -13.66 11.09
C ARG A 109 -13.15 -14.29 10.16
N LEU A 110 -12.33 -13.50 9.46
CA LEU A 110 -11.31 -14.02 8.54
C LEU A 110 -10.13 -14.71 9.24
N TYR A 111 -9.89 -14.41 10.51
CA TYR A 111 -8.89 -15.09 11.33
C TYR A 111 -9.49 -16.20 12.21
N SER A 112 -10.81 -16.37 12.17
CA SER A 112 -11.47 -17.42 12.91
C SER A 112 -11.28 -18.77 12.22
N THR A 113 -10.43 -19.62 12.78
CA THR A 113 -10.24 -20.99 12.30
C THR A 113 -11.36 -21.94 12.71
N ASN A 114 -12.08 -21.61 13.81
CA ASN A 114 -13.22 -22.38 14.31
C ASN A 114 -14.49 -21.51 14.34
N PRO A 115 -15.51 -21.80 13.51
CA PRO A 115 -16.75 -21.04 13.50
C PRO A 115 -17.55 -21.12 14.81
N ALA A 116 -17.32 -22.13 15.65
CA ALA A 116 -17.94 -22.25 16.96
C ALA A 116 -17.35 -21.29 18.01
N THR A 117 -16.14 -20.77 17.78
CA THR A 117 -15.46 -19.83 18.70
C THR A 117 -14.82 -18.68 17.91
N PRO A 118 -15.63 -17.77 17.35
CA PRO A 118 -15.11 -16.69 16.53
C PRO A 118 -14.27 -15.70 17.33
N ILE A 119 -13.20 -15.19 16.72
CA ILE A 119 -12.46 -14.06 17.27
C ILE A 119 -13.40 -12.85 17.33
N THR A 120 -13.49 -12.23 18.50
CA THR A 120 -14.31 -11.04 18.70
C THR A 120 -13.62 -9.80 18.14
N GLY A 121 -14.40 -8.78 17.74
CA GLY A 121 -13.88 -7.49 17.26
C GLY A 121 -12.84 -6.86 18.20
N PRO A 122 -13.05 -6.82 19.53
CA PRO A 122 -12.05 -6.32 20.47
C PRO A 122 -10.76 -7.15 20.52
N SER A 123 -10.86 -8.47 20.39
CA SER A 123 -9.67 -9.34 20.34
C SER A 123 -8.88 -9.11 19.06
N PHE A 124 -9.58 -8.97 17.93
CA PHE A 124 -9.01 -8.60 16.65
C PHE A 124 -8.29 -7.25 16.71
N GLN A 125 -8.94 -6.23 17.29
CA GLN A 125 -8.37 -4.88 17.43
C GLN A 125 -7.04 -4.90 18.19
N ARG A 126 -6.91 -5.73 19.22
CA ARG A 126 -5.68 -5.82 20.03
C ARG A 126 -4.57 -6.61 19.35
N ARG A 127 -4.91 -7.69 18.65
CA ARG A 127 -3.94 -8.68 18.16
C ARG A 127 -3.55 -8.51 16.69
N HIS A 128 -4.52 -8.19 15.82
CA HIS A 128 -4.34 -8.27 14.37
C HIS A 128 -4.38 -6.89 13.69
N GLU A 129 -5.26 -5.99 14.13
CA GLU A 129 -5.40 -4.65 13.54
C GLU A 129 -4.08 -3.85 13.50
N PRO A 130 -3.19 -3.88 14.52
CA PRO A 130 -1.94 -3.15 14.47
C PRO A 130 -1.02 -3.62 13.34
N ALA A 131 -0.90 -4.93 13.13
CA ALA A 131 -0.05 -5.50 12.09
C ALA A 131 -0.56 -5.16 10.68
N ILE A 132 -1.88 -5.24 10.47
CA ILE A 132 -2.50 -4.91 9.18
C ILE A 132 -2.35 -3.43 8.86
N THR A 133 -2.53 -2.56 9.88
CA THR A 133 -2.35 -1.13 9.70
C THR A 133 -0.90 -0.79 9.33
N LEU A 134 0.07 -1.44 9.97
CA LEU A 134 1.49 -1.26 9.66
C LEU A 134 1.82 -1.71 8.24
N LEU A 135 1.30 -2.87 7.82
CA LEU A 135 1.45 -3.36 6.44
C LEU A 135 0.88 -2.38 5.42
N LEU A 136 -0.32 -1.85 5.68
CA LEU A 136 -0.94 -0.85 4.82
C LEU A 136 -0.13 0.46 4.77
N ALA A 137 0.38 0.93 5.92
CA ALA A 137 1.23 2.11 5.97
C ALA A 137 2.52 1.92 5.15
N ALA A 138 3.18 0.76 5.28
CA ALA A 138 4.37 0.44 4.49
C ALA A 138 4.08 0.38 2.98
N GLU A 139 2.92 -0.14 2.59
CA GLU A 139 2.48 -0.20 1.20
C GLU A 139 2.22 1.20 0.61
N ILE A 140 1.57 2.08 1.38
CA ILE A 140 1.36 3.48 0.97
C ILE A 140 2.70 4.18 0.79
N ILE A 141 3.63 4.06 1.76
CA ILE A 141 4.97 4.67 1.67
C ILE A 141 5.72 4.23 0.42
N ARG A 142 5.64 2.94 0.05
CA ARG A 142 6.27 2.43 -1.17
C ARG A 142 5.73 3.08 -2.45
N ARG A 143 4.49 3.55 -2.41
CA ARG A 143 3.78 4.15 -3.54
C ARG A 143 3.90 5.67 -3.58
N VAL A 144 4.14 6.33 -2.45
CA VAL A 144 4.39 7.78 -2.43
C VAL A 144 5.68 8.03 -3.20
N PRO A 145 5.65 8.83 -4.29
CA PRO A 145 6.87 9.21 -4.98
C PRO A 145 7.81 9.89 -4.00
N SER A 146 8.94 9.27 -3.69
CA SER A 146 9.94 9.90 -2.82
C SER A 146 10.41 11.20 -3.49
N PRO A 147 10.38 12.34 -2.78
CA PRO A 147 10.95 13.59 -3.29
C PRO A 147 12.49 13.57 -3.31
N MET A 148 13.13 12.42 -3.06
CA MET A 148 14.56 12.30 -3.31
C MET A 148 14.85 12.67 -4.76
N PRO A 149 15.84 13.56 -5.02
CA PRO A 149 16.31 13.78 -6.37
C PRO A 149 16.77 12.42 -6.87
N ARG A 150 16.07 11.90 -7.88
CA ARG A 150 16.62 10.79 -8.65
C ARG A 150 18.02 11.26 -9.03
N PRO A 151 19.11 10.55 -8.67
CA PRO A 151 20.39 10.87 -9.27
C PRO A 151 20.13 10.85 -10.76
N HIS A 152 20.31 12.01 -11.40
CA HIS A 152 20.22 12.12 -12.85
C HIS A 152 20.98 10.92 -13.41
N PRO A 153 20.39 10.11 -14.31
CA PRO A 153 21.22 9.20 -15.08
C PRO A 153 22.33 10.09 -15.66
N ARG A 154 23.57 9.84 -15.23
CA ARG A 154 24.74 10.61 -15.66
C ARG A 154 24.59 10.78 -17.16
N ALA A 155 24.48 12.04 -17.60
CA ALA A 155 24.56 12.37 -19.00
C ALA A 155 25.84 11.71 -19.51
N THR A 156 25.67 10.69 -20.34
CA THR A 156 26.74 10.17 -21.18
C THR A 156 27.27 11.38 -21.95
N PRO A 157 28.58 11.67 -21.91
CA PRO A 157 29.12 12.77 -22.69
C PRO A 157 28.84 12.47 -24.15
N ASN A 158 28.22 13.44 -24.83
CA ASN A 158 28.10 13.45 -26.28
C ASN A 158 29.49 13.26 -26.88
N ALA A 159 29.73 12.10 -27.48
CA ALA A 159 30.74 11.93 -28.49
C ALA A 159 30.00 11.96 -29.84
N ASP A 160 29.86 13.16 -30.38
CA ASP A 160 29.51 13.36 -31.78
C ASP A 160 30.82 13.25 -32.58
N VAL A 161 31.08 12.06 -33.12
CA VAL A 161 32.06 11.84 -34.19
C VAL A 161 31.45 10.88 -35.18
N LEU A 162 31.07 11.43 -36.34
CA LEU A 162 30.73 10.70 -37.55
C LEU A 162 31.76 9.60 -37.86
N GLY A 163 31.28 8.35 -37.95
CA GLY A 163 32.10 7.22 -38.40
C GLY A 163 31.28 5.93 -38.46
N THR A 164 30.82 5.59 -39.65
CA THR A 164 30.25 4.29 -40.06
C THR A 164 30.75 3.07 -39.28
N ALA A 165 29.87 2.38 -38.54
CA ALA A 165 30.06 0.97 -38.15
C ALA A 165 28.72 0.32 -37.75
N HIS A 166 28.59 -0.95 -38.11
CA HIS A 166 27.37 -1.74 -38.22
C HIS A 166 26.53 -1.90 -36.94
N SER A 167 25.21 -2.00 -37.14
CA SER A 167 24.26 -2.52 -36.16
C SER A 167 24.62 -3.95 -35.78
N ALA A 168 25.20 -4.15 -34.59
CA ALA A 168 25.34 -5.49 -34.02
C ALA A 168 24.02 -5.89 -33.36
N THR A 169 23.32 -6.82 -34.00
CA THR A 169 22.16 -7.55 -33.45
C THR A 169 22.61 -8.33 -32.22
N PRO A 170 21.90 -8.29 -31.08
CA PRO A 170 22.22 -9.17 -29.95
C PRO A 170 21.96 -10.63 -30.34
N ALA A 171 22.92 -11.51 -30.08
CA ALA A 171 22.80 -12.94 -30.36
C ALA A 171 21.64 -13.57 -29.56
N PRO A 172 20.88 -14.51 -30.15
CA PRO A 172 19.84 -15.24 -29.43
C PRO A 172 20.45 -16.10 -28.32
N ALA A 173 19.85 -16.02 -27.12
CA ALA A 173 20.21 -16.86 -25.99
C ALA A 173 19.93 -18.34 -26.33
N ALA A 174 20.93 -19.20 -26.13
CA ALA A 174 20.78 -20.63 -26.28
C ALA A 174 19.73 -21.18 -25.31
N PRO A 175 18.83 -22.10 -25.73
CA PRO A 175 17.86 -22.70 -24.84
C PRO A 175 18.55 -23.57 -23.78
N PRO A 176 17.96 -23.71 -22.58
CA PRO A 176 18.51 -24.57 -21.53
C PRO A 176 18.55 -26.04 -21.98
N PRO A 177 19.56 -26.81 -21.57
CA PRO A 177 19.68 -28.23 -21.93
C PRO A 177 18.51 -29.06 -21.33
N PRO A 178 18.04 -30.11 -22.04
CA PRO A 178 16.93 -30.94 -21.58
C PRO A 178 17.30 -31.83 -20.37
N ALA A 179 16.31 -32.11 -19.53
CA ALA A 179 16.41 -32.80 -18.24
C ALA A 179 16.70 -34.32 -18.33
N SER A 180 17.80 -34.73 -18.96
CA SER A 180 18.21 -36.15 -19.05
C SER A 180 19.61 -36.46 -18.51
N ALA A 181 20.22 -35.56 -17.73
CA ALA A 181 21.56 -35.80 -17.16
C ALA A 181 21.55 -36.44 -15.75
N TYR A 182 20.41 -36.87 -15.20
CA TYR A 182 20.36 -37.49 -13.89
C TYR A 182 20.45 -39.01 -13.98
N GLN A 183 21.65 -39.57 -13.77
CA GLN A 183 21.82 -40.99 -13.49
C GLN A 183 21.95 -41.20 -11.97
N PRO A 184 21.03 -41.94 -11.32
CA PRO A 184 21.16 -42.28 -9.91
C PRO A 184 22.29 -43.30 -9.70
N LYS A 185 23.22 -43.01 -8.78
CA LYS A 185 24.26 -43.96 -8.36
C LYS A 185 23.64 -45.18 -7.66
N PRO A 186 24.06 -46.41 -7.98
CA PRO A 186 23.64 -47.60 -7.23
C PRO A 186 24.22 -47.56 -5.81
N ARG A 187 23.37 -47.89 -4.84
CA ARG A 187 23.70 -47.98 -3.41
C ARG A 187 24.49 -49.28 -3.16
N PRO A 188 25.59 -49.26 -2.38
CA PRO A 188 26.30 -50.48 -2.01
C PRO A 188 25.49 -51.32 -1.01
N ALA A 189 25.60 -52.64 -1.14
CA ALA A 189 25.02 -53.66 -0.26
C ALA A 189 25.81 -53.79 1.05
#